data_AF-S7KMG0-F1
#
_entry.id   AF-S7KMG0-F1
#
_cell.length_a   1.000
_cell.length_b   1.000
_cell.length_c   1.000
_cell.angle_alpha   90.00
_cell.angle_beta   90.00
_cell.angle_gamma   90.00
#
_symmetry.space_group_name_H-M   'P 1'
#
loop_
_entity.id
_entity.type
_entity.pdbx_description
1 polymer ?
#
loop_
_entity_poly.entity_id
_entity_poly.type
_entity_poly.pdbx_seq_one_letter_code
_entity_poly.pdbx_strand_id
1 'polypeptide(L)' 'MVLSKDLHLARVYVSIMPHENSQEETLDALKASSGYIACKASKGVVLKYFPELVFYLEDIFSPQDHIESLLLKIREQDKN' A
#
# COMPACT_ATOMS: atom_id res chain seq x y z
N MET A 1 -2.00 5.86 5.43
CA MET A 1 -3.28 5.28 4.94
C MET A 1 -3.94 6.29 4.01
N VAL A 2 -4.40 5.86 2.85
CA VAL A 2 -5.14 6.71 1.90
C VAL A 2 -6.52 6.10 1.69
N LEU A 3 -7.57 6.94 1.72
CA LEU A 3 -8.96 6.52 1.54
C LEU A 3 -9.47 7.04 0.19
N SER A 4 -10.20 6.21 -0.55
CA SER A 4 -10.82 6.61 -1.81
C SER A 4 -11.83 7.74 -1.59
N LYS A 5 -12.13 8.52 -2.64
CA LYS A 5 -13.08 9.65 -2.59
C LYS A 5 -14.48 9.25 -2.11
N ASP A 6 -14.86 8.00 -2.37
CA ASP A 6 -16.14 7.39 -2.00
C ASP A 6 -16.08 6.61 -0.69
N LEU A 7 -14.94 6.61 0.01
CA LEU A 7 -14.70 5.95 1.30
C LEU A 7 -14.91 4.43 1.29
N HIS A 8 -14.98 3.80 0.11
CA HIS A 8 -15.16 2.35 -0.02
C HIS A 8 -13.85 1.56 0.08
N LEU A 9 -12.70 2.17 -0.25
CA LEU A 9 -11.41 1.48 -0.32
C LEU A 9 -10.34 2.22 0.49
N ALA A 10 -9.72 1.51 1.42
CA ALA A 10 -8.63 2.01 2.25
C ALA A 10 -7.32 1.32 1.88
N ARG A 11 -6.35 2.10 1.41
CA ARG A 11 -4.97 1.65 1.18
C ARG A 11 -4.17 1.76 2.47
N VAL A 12 -3.77 0.61 2.99
CA VAL A 12 -2.99 0.47 4.22
C VAL A 12 -1.55 0.16 3.84
N TYR A 13 -0.65 1.08 4.16
CA TYR A 13 0.78 0.90 3.94
C TYR A 13 1.40 0.30 5.20
N VAL A 14 2.18 -0.76 5.05
CA VAL A 14 2.83 -1.48 6.15
C VAL A 14 4.33 -1.53 5.93
N SER A 15 5.07 -1.14 6.95
CA SER A 15 6.52 -1.37 7.02
C SER A 15 6.75 -2.69 7.76
N ILE A 16 7.34 -3.66 7.07
CA ILE A 16 7.63 -5.00 7.61
C ILE A 16 9.14 -5.09 7.79
N MET A 17 9.59 -5.32 9.02
CA MET A 17 11.01 -5.47 9.28
C MET A 17 11.58 -6.67 8.53
N PRO A 18 12.67 -6.49 7.76
CA PRO A 18 13.24 -7.57 6.97
C PRO A 18 13.85 -8.63 7.89
N HIS A 19 13.21 -9.80 7.95
CA HIS A 19 13.80 -11.07 8.37
C HIS A 19 13.85 -12.00 7.16
N GLU A 20 14.74 -12.99 7.19
CA GLU A 20 15.35 -13.74 6.06
C GLU A 20 14.47 -14.26 4.90
N ASN A 21 13.14 -14.14 4.92
CA ASN A 21 12.23 -14.24 3.76
C ASN A 21 10.79 -13.78 4.07
N SER A 22 10.62 -12.88 5.06
CA SER A 22 9.33 -12.70 5.75
C SER A 22 8.39 -11.69 5.10
N GLN A 23 8.85 -10.78 4.25
CA GLN A 23 8.04 -9.63 3.84
C GLN A 23 6.82 -10.02 2.99
N GLU A 24 7.02 -10.86 1.98
CA GLU A 24 5.94 -11.31 1.09
C GLU A 24 4.96 -12.24 1.83
N GLU A 25 5.48 -13.21 2.58
CA GLU A 25 4.65 -14.11 3.41
C GLU A 25 3.80 -13.34 4.43
N THR A 26 4.36 -12.31 5.06
CA THR A 26 3.64 -11.47 6.01
C THR A 26 2.58 -10.63 5.31
N LEU A 27 2.89 -10.10 4.13
CA LEU A 27 1.92 -9.36 3.32
C LEU A 27 0.74 -10.26 2.92
N ASP A 28 0.99 -11.50 2.54
CA ASP A 28 -0.06 -12.45 2.17
C ASP A 28 -0.89 -12.89 3.39
N ALA A 29 -0.26 -13.11 4.54
CA ALA A 29 -0.97 -13.34 5.80
C ALA A 29 -1.89 -12.16 6.18
N LEU A 30 -1.45 -10.92 5.94
CA LEU A 30 -2.26 -9.72 6.15
C LEU A 30 -3.45 -9.65 5.18
N LYS A 31 -3.24 -9.97 3.89
CA LYS A 31 -4.32 -10.04 2.90
C LYS A 31 -5.36 -11.10 3.30
N ALA A 32 -4.91 -12.29 3.71
CA ALA A 32 -5.79 -13.36 4.17
C ALA A 32 -6.56 -12.98 5.45
N SER A 33 -5.93 -12.19 6.33
CA SER A 33 -6.53 -11.74 7.60
C SER A 33 -7.31 -10.42 7.49
N SER A 34 -7.40 -9.83 6.29
CA SER A 34 -7.97 -8.50 6.05
C SER A 34 -9.38 -8.33 6.61
N GLY A 35 -10.27 -9.31 6.41
CA GLY A 35 -11.64 -9.28 6.92
C GLY A 35 -11.73 -9.32 8.46
N TYR A 36 -10.85 -10.09 9.10
CA TYR A 36 -10.77 -10.12 10.56
C TYR A 36 -10.28 -8.78 11.12
N ILE A 37 -9.26 -8.20 10.49
CA ILE A 37 -8.73 -6.89 10.85
C ILE A 37 -9.81 -5.82 10.67
N ALA A 38 -10.54 -5.85 9.54
CA ALA A 38 -11.63 -4.92 9.25
C ALA A 38 -12.74 -5.00 10.31
N CYS A 39 -13.17 -6.21 10.69
CA CYS A 39 -14.19 -6.42 11.72
C CYS A 39 -13.73 -5.93 13.11
N LYS A 40 -12.44 -6.07 13.43
CA LYS A 40 -11.90 -5.58 14.70
C LYS A 40 -11.79 -4.06 14.70
N ALA A 41 -11.30 -3.48 13.61
CA ALA A 41 -11.13 -2.04 13.44
C ALA A 41 -12.49 -1.31 13.39
N SER A 42 -13.50 -1.89 12.76
CA SER A 42 -14.84 -1.30 12.66
C SER A 42 -15.52 -1.11 14.01
N LYS A 43 -15.13 -1.85 15.05
CA LYS A 43 -15.64 -1.66 16.42
C LYS A 43 -15.11 -0.41 17.11
N GLY A 44 -13.98 0.12 16.65
CA GLY A 44 -13.34 1.31 17.22
C GLY A 44 -13.74 2.62 16.54
N VAL A 45 -14.54 2.57 15.47
CA VAL A 45 -14.93 3.75 14.68
C VAL A 45 -16.41 3.71 14.34
N VAL A 46 -17.06 4.87 14.32
CA VAL A 46 -18.46 4.98 13.91
C VAL A 46 -18.50 5.25 12.40
N LEU A 47 -18.71 4.20 11.61
CA LEU A 47 -18.85 4.28 10.16
C LEU A 47 -20.09 3.51 9.72
N LYS A 48 -20.83 4.04 8.74
CA LYS A 48 -21.99 3.35 8.14
C LYS A 48 -21.55 2.12 7.36
N TYR A 49 -20.42 2.23 6.65
CA TYR A 49 -19.76 1.13 5.94
C TYR A 49 -18.27 1.21 6.24
N PHE A 50 -17.68 0.08 6.63
CA PHE A 50 -16.25 0.00 6.84
C PHE A 50 -15.58 -0.27 5.47
N PRO A 51 -14.52 0.47 5.10
CA PRO A 51 -13.87 0.31 3.81
C PRO A 51 -13.18 -1.07 3.70
N GLU A 52 -13.05 -1.55 2.48
CA GLU A 52 -12.18 -2.69 2.18
C GLU A 52 -10.71 -2.31 2.39
N LEU A 53 -9.97 -3.13 3.14
CA LEU A 53 -8.57 -2.90 3.46
C LEU A 53 -7.68 -3.56 2.41
N VAL A 54 -6.90 -2.75 1.69
CA VAL A 54 -5.90 -3.24 0.74
C VAL A 54 -4.52 -2.91 1.28
N PHE A 55 -3.72 -3.95 1.52
CA PHE A 55 -2.37 -3.83 2.11
C PHE A 55 -1.31 -3.68 1.03
N TYR A 56 -0.41 -2.74 1.25
CA TYR A 56 0.78 -2.49 0.44
C TYR A 56 1.98 -2.43 1.35
N LEU A 57 3.12 -2.95 0.91
CA LEU A 57 4.39 -2.62 1.56
C LEU A 57 4.61 -1.10 1.43
N GLU A 58 5.28 -0.50 2.41
CA GLU A 58 5.82 0.84 2.25
C GLU A 58 6.86 0.83 1.13
N ASP A 59 6.37 0.96 -0.11
CA ASP A 59 7.18 1.46 -1.19
C ASP A 59 7.01 2.98 -1.19
N ILE A 60 8.06 3.64 -0.74
CA ILE A 60 8.17 5.09 -0.69
C ILE A 60 8.34 5.67 -2.10
N PHE A 61 8.42 4.84 -3.15
CA PHE A 61 8.42 5.31 -4.53
C PHE A 61 7.12 6.05 -4.83
N SER A 62 7.26 7.36 -4.72
CA SER A 62 6.26 8.31 -5.11
C SER A 62 6.12 8.26 -6.64
N PRO A 63 4.96 8.63 -7.20
CA PRO A 63 4.83 8.82 -8.65
C PRO A 63 5.95 9.71 -9.24
N GLN A 64 6.49 10.62 -8.43
CA GLN A 64 7.61 11.49 -8.79
C GLN A 64 8.89 10.69 -9.09
N ASP A 65 9.20 9.65 -8.33
CA ASP A 65 10.41 8.84 -8.55
C ASP A 65 10.32 8.02 -9.86
N HIS A 66 9.12 7.57 -10.22
CA HIS A 66 8.87 6.92 -11.51
C HIS A 66 9.02 7.90 -12.68
N ILE A 67 8.46 9.11 -12.54
CA ILE A 67 8.60 10.18 -13.53
C ILE A 67 10.06 10.60 -13.68
N GLU A 68 10.80 10.73 -12.57
CA GLU A 68 12.21 11.09 -12.57
C GLU A 68 13.07 10.01 -13.24
N SER A 69 12.80 8.74 -12.97
CA SER A 69 13.45 7.61 -13.67
C SER A 69 13.18 7.62 -15.18
N LEU A 70 11.94 7.91 -15.60
CA LEU A 70 11.56 8.05 -17.01
C LEU A 70 12.28 9.23 -17.67
N LEU A 71 12.33 10.39 -17.00
CA LEU A 71 13.01 11.60 -17.49
C LEU A 71 14.53 11.39 -17.62
N LEU A 72 15.14 10.69 -16.67
CA LEU A 72 16.56 10.30 -16.72
C LEU A 72 16.86 9.43 -17.93
N LYS A 73 16.05 8.39 -18.17
CA LYS A 73 16.20 7.50 -19.34
C LYS A 73 16.11 8.27 -20.65
N ILE A 74 15.17 9.18 -20.79
CA ILE A 74 15.03 10.01 -22.00
C ILE A 74 16.26 10.89 -22.20
N ARG A 75 16.77 11.52 -21.13
CA ARG A 75 17.99 12.36 -21.19
C ARG A 75 19.26 11.59 -21.53
N GLU A 76 19.37 10.34 -21.10
CA GLU A 76 20.51 9.48 -21.47
C GLU A 76 20.43 9.03 -22.93
N GLN A 77 19.22 8.81 -23.46
CA GLN A 77 19.02 8.50 -24.88
C GLN A 77 19.31 9.70 -25.80
N ASP A 78 19.03 10.93 -25.35
CA ASP A 78 19.31 12.18 -26.10
C ASP A 78 20.80 12.57 -26.11
N LYS A 79 21.64 11.93 -25.28
CA LYS A 79 23.09 12.18 -25.20
C LYS A 79 23.94 11.24 -26.07
N ASN A 80 23.33 10.28 -26.76
CA ASN A 80 23.95 9.43 -27.79
C ASN A 80 23.45 9.84 -29.18
#